data_AF-A0A1E5W713-F1
#
_entry.id   AF-A0A1E5W713-F1
#
_cell.length_a   1.000
_cell.length_b   1.000
_cell.length_c   1.000
_cell.angle_alpha   90.00
_cell.angle_beta   90.00
_cell.angle_gamma   90.00
#
_symmetry.space_group_name_H-M   'P 1'
#
loop_
_entity.id
_entity.type
_entity.pdbx_description
1 polymer ?
#
loop_
_entity_poly.entity_id
_entity_poly.type
_entity_poly.pdbx_seq_one_letter_code
_entity_poly.pdbx_strand_id
1 'polypeptide(L)'
;LSRLTFRGSSQMSLISHKRWALWRSCCQKLVFTRATMFQLGNTSIRRTRTNFAWRVNIFLRQLWSPPTLNKFVVKFGLRRKHTCHVNRWVRFCAASRARHITLDFTPGAKDIACGLADDKYIFPLHVSNGPDSSPVHIKSLHLGYVCLYTTTGFNAFANLKKLTLHKVSFLGDIQHLLLPECTALEWLSISCCSLPGLTLTSCQPLRRLHYLCLHYCYLKKVDLETPNLTSFDFINRPIPFALGESLKVMEANIKPLVRGTPYNL
;
A
#
# COMPACT_ATOMS: atom_id res chain seq x y z
N LEU A 1 -25.61 -2.49 -7.97
CA LEU A 1 -25.49 -3.37 -6.78
C LEU A 1 -24.58 -2.74 -5.73
N SER A 2 -25.19 -1.76 -5.03
CA SER A 2 -25.00 -1.25 -3.66
C SER A 2 -23.59 -1.07 -3.06
N ARG A 3 -23.11 0.18 -3.14
CA ARG A 3 -22.12 0.82 -2.24
C ARG A 3 -22.67 0.91 -0.80
N LEU A 4 -22.61 -0.18 -0.03
CA LEU A 4 -22.75 -0.09 1.42
C LEU A 4 -21.41 0.33 2.02
N THR A 5 -21.10 1.62 1.93
CA THR A 5 -20.11 2.25 2.81
C THR A 5 -20.64 2.25 4.25
N PHE A 6 -19.75 2.22 5.25
CA PHE A 6 -20.04 2.28 6.69
C PHE A 6 -21.10 3.32 7.14
N ARG A 7 -21.46 4.31 6.30
CA ARG A 7 -22.68 5.13 6.49
C ARG A 7 -23.92 4.29 6.83
N GLY A 8 -24.04 3.08 6.27
CA GLY A 8 -25.12 2.15 6.63
C GLY A 8 -24.97 1.53 8.02
N SER A 9 -23.75 1.36 8.53
CA SER A 9 -23.49 0.62 9.78
C SER A 9 -23.78 1.37 11.07
N SER A 10 -23.92 2.69 11.01
CA SER A 10 -24.47 3.46 12.12
C SER A 10 -25.99 3.52 12.14
N GLN A 11 -26.65 3.17 11.04
CA GLN A 11 -28.08 2.89 10.95
C GLN A 11 -28.38 1.37 11.08
N MET A 12 -27.36 0.52 11.27
CA MET A 12 -27.49 -0.95 11.26
C MET A 12 -28.01 -1.57 12.55
N SER A 13 -28.30 -0.79 13.60
CA SER A 13 -29.04 -1.29 14.77
C SER A 13 -30.48 -1.71 14.43
N LEU A 14 -30.97 -1.37 13.23
CA LEU A 14 -32.34 -1.64 12.75
C LEU A 14 -32.44 -2.71 11.64
N ILE A 15 -31.34 -3.39 11.29
CA ILE A 15 -31.34 -4.36 10.18
C ILE A 15 -31.44 -5.79 10.70
N SER A 16 -32.43 -6.55 10.23
CA SER A 16 -32.62 -7.96 10.60
C SER A 16 -31.36 -8.81 10.34
N HIS A 17 -31.14 -9.81 11.19
CA HIS A 17 -30.04 -10.78 11.07
C HIS A 17 -29.88 -11.35 9.65
N LYS A 18 -30.99 -11.52 8.91
CA LYS A 18 -31.01 -11.99 7.51
C LYS A 18 -30.34 -11.02 6.54
N ARG A 19 -30.63 -9.71 6.62
CA ARG A 19 -29.97 -8.69 5.77
C ARG A 19 -28.49 -8.53 6.12
N TRP A 20 -28.11 -8.69 7.39
CA TRP A 20 -26.71 -8.76 7.80
C TRP A 20 -25.98 -9.97 7.22
N ALA A 21 -26.60 -11.15 7.25
CA ALA A 21 -26.02 -12.36 6.66
C ALA A 21 -25.86 -12.24 5.13
N LEU A 22 -26.89 -11.72 4.44
CA LEU A 22 -26.84 -11.46 3.00
C LEU A 22 -25.75 -10.44 2.65
N TRP A 23 -25.63 -9.37 3.41
CA TRP A 23 -24.56 -8.39 3.22
C TRP A 23 -23.17 -9.01 3.36
N ARG A 24 -22.94 -9.85 4.38
CA ARG A 24 -21.65 -10.55 4.57
C ARG A 24 -21.29 -11.41 3.37
N SER A 25 -22.26 -12.13 2.79
CA SER A 25 -22.04 -12.99 1.62
C SER A 25 -21.73 -12.22 0.34
N CYS A 26 -22.21 -10.98 0.22
CA CYS A 26 -22.04 -10.15 -0.98
C CYS A 26 -20.95 -9.07 -0.84
N CYS A 27 -20.39 -8.87 0.36
CA CYS A 27 -19.43 -7.81 0.61
C CYS A 27 -18.02 -8.18 0.13
N GLN A 28 -17.69 -7.77 -1.09
CA GLN A 28 -16.37 -7.99 -1.68
C GLN A 28 -15.39 -6.82 -1.44
N LYS A 29 -15.81 -5.75 -0.76
CA LYS A 29 -15.02 -4.52 -0.61
C LYS A 29 -15.13 -3.96 0.81
N LEU A 30 -14.02 -3.92 1.52
CA LEU A 30 -13.90 -3.31 2.84
C LEU A 30 -13.04 -2.06 2.76
N VAL A 31 -13.57 -0.93 3.25
CA VAL A 31 -12.92 0.37 3.18
C VAL A 31 -13.02 1.09 4.52
N PHE A 32 -11.90 1.12 5.25
CA PHE A 32 -11.75 1.73 6.55
C PHE A 32 -10.92 3.01 6.42
N THR A 33 -11.56 4.15 6.67
CA THR A 33 -10.98 5.49 6.56
C THR A 33 -11.51 6.32 7.72
N ARG A 34 -10.96 7.52 7.93
CA ARG A 34 -11.54 8.45 8.90
C ARG A 34 -13.05 8.66 8.70
N ALA A 35 -13.47 8.90 7.46
CA ALA A 35 -14.88 9.15 7.12
C ALA A 35 -15.77 7.91 7.30
N THR A 36 -15.23 6.72 7.03
CA THR A 36 -15.95 5.45 7.20
C THR A 36 -15.81 4.86 8.59
N MET A 37 -15.15 5.49 9.56
CA MET A 37 -15.09 4.96 10.94
C MET A 37 -15.60 5.96 11.98
N PHE A 38 -15.57 7.24 11.63
CA PHE A 38 -16.04 8.34 12.45
C PHE A 38 -17.08 9.13 11.64
N GLN A 39 -18.35 9.08 12.07
CA GLN A 39 -19.41 9.88 11.47
C GLN A 39 -19.12 11.38 11.63
N LEU A 40 -19.48 12.17 10.63
CA LEU A 40 -19.60 13.62 10.78
C LEU A 40 -20.68 13.93 11.82
N GLY A 41 -20.43 14.92 12.67
CA GLY A 41 -21.38 15.36 13.72
C GLY A 41 -21.28 14.62 15.05
N ASN A 42 -20.75 13.39 15.11
CA ASN A 42 -20.56 12.72 16.39
C ASN A 42 -19.28 13.24 17.09
N THR A 43 -19.45 14.24 17.95
CA THR A 43 -18.39 14.90 18.74
C THR A 43 -17.99 14.11 19.98
N SER A 44 -18.86 13.21 20.47
CA SER A 44 -18.60 12.38 21.66
C SER A 44 -17.46 11.37 21.47
N ILE A 45 -17.22 10.95 20.22
CA ILE A 45 -16.23 9.92 19.92
C ILE A 45 -14.85 10.54 19.71
N ARG A 46 -13.92 10.25 20.61
CA ARG A 46 -12.50 10.63 20.45
C ARG A 46 -11.91 10.01 19.19
N ARG A 47 -11.46 10.85 18.24
CA ARG A 47 -10.89 10.42 16.95
C ARG A 47 -9.41 10.05 17.06
N THR A 48 -9.10 9.10 17.94
CA THR A 48 -7.71 8.64 18.16
C THR A 48 -7.35 7.46 17.26
N ARG A 49 -6.05 7.23 17.08
CA ARG A 49 -5.49 6.06 16.37
C ARG A 49 -5.92 4.74 17.00
N THR A 50 -5.91 4.67 18.33
CA THR A 50 -6.35 3.49 19.10
C THR A 50 -7.84 3.22 18.87
N ASN A 51 -8.69 4.25 18.93
CA ASN A 51 -10.13 4.07 18.71
C ASN A 51 -10.42 3.64 17.26
N PHE A 52 -9.71 4.20 16.28
CA PHE A 52 -9.81 3.75 14.89
C PHE A 52 -9.50 2.25 14.79
N ALA A 53 -8.36 1.82 15.32
CA ALA A 53 -7.93 0.42 15.25
C ALA A 53 -8.90 -0.52 15.98
N TRP A 54 -9.41 -0.12 17.15
CA TRP A 54 -10.40 -0.87 17.90
C TRP A 54 -11.70 -1.06 17.11
N ARG A 55 -12.21 -0.01 16.46
CA ARG A 55 -13.43 -0.12 15.64
C ARG A 55 -13.23 -1.02 14.42
N VAL A 56 -12.09 -0.95 13.75
CA VAL A 56 -11.76 -1.88 12.65
C VAL A 56 -11.74 -3.31 13.18
N ASN A 57 -11.13 -3.56 14.35
CA ASN A 57 -11.11 -4.90 14.95
C ASN A 57 -12.51 -5.44 15.27
N ILE A 58 -13.40 -4.61 15.83
CA ILE A 58 -14.79 -5.03 16.09
C ILE A 58 -15.48 -5.41 14.79
N PHE A 59 -15.34 -4.58 13.77
CA PHE A 59 -15.95 -4.84 12.48
C PHE A 59 -15.47 -6.16 11.87
N LEU A 60 -14.15 -6.38 11.87
CA LEU A 60 -13.57 -7.62 11.34
C LEU A 60 -13.96 -8.85 12.15
N ARG A 61 -14.12 -8.73 13.48
CA ARG A 61 -14.61 -9.83 14.34
C ARG A 61 -16.06 -10.23 14.04
N GLN A 62 -16.89 -9.27 13.61
CA GLN A 62 -18.28 -9.55 13.23
C GLN A 62 -18.39 -10.33 11.91
N LEU A 63 -17.30 -10.40 11.13
CA LEU A 63 -17.18 -11.26 9.96
C LEU A 63 -16.71 -12.65 10.44
N TRP A 64 -17.65 -13.47 10.95
CA TRP A 64 -17.39 -14.80 11.53
C TRP A 64 -16.58 -15.76 10.64
N SER A 65 -16.61 -15.55 9.31
CA SER A 65 -15.67 -16.12 8.36
C SER A 65 -15.28 -15.06 7.31
N PRO A 66 -14.02 -15.00 6.88
CA PRO A 66 -13.60 -14.02 5.89
C PRO A 66 -14.21 -14.38 4.52
N PRO A 67 -15.08 -13.54 3.92
CA PRO A 67 -15.53 -13.77 2.56
C PRO A 67 -14.35 -13.62 1.59
N THR A 68 -14.43 -14.22 0.40
CA THR A 68 -13.44 -13.93 -0.65
C THR A 68 -13.52 -12.45 -1.00
N LEU A 69 -12.51 -11.69 -0.60
CA LEU A 69 -12.52 -10.25 -0.66
C LEU A 69 -11.84 -9.79 -1.95
N ASN A 70 -12.50 -8.93 -2.71
CA ASN A 70 -11.86 -8.31 -3.85
C ASN A 70 -10.93 -7.17 -3.39
N LYS A 71 -11.38 -6.32 -2.46
CA LYS A 71 -10.65 -5.12 -2.04
C LYS A 71 -10.67 -4.88 -0.54
N PHE A 72 -9.49 -4.67 0.05
CA PHE A 72 -9.29 -4.27 1.44
C PHE A 72 -8.53 -2.93 1.49
N VAL A 73 -9.11 -1.94 2.17
CA VAL A 73 -8.49 -0.61 2.30
C VAL A 73 -8.52 -0.17 3.75
N VAL A 74 -7.36 0.25 4.25
CA VAL A 74 -7.21 1.01 5.49
C VAL A 74 -6.44 2.28 5.17
N LYS A 75 -7.06 3.45 5.43
CA LYS A 75 -6.42 4.76 5.34
C LYS A 75 -6.59 5.54 6.64
N PHE A 76 -5.56 5.51 7.48
CA PHE A 76 -5.54 6.24 8.73
C PHE A 76 -4.12 6.30 9.27
N GLY A 77 -3.69 7.45 9.81
CA GLY A 77 -2.32 7.69 10.25
C GLY A 77 -1.85 6.83 11.43
N LEU A 78 -1.71 5.51 11.26
CA LEU A 78 -1.27 4.58 12.28
C LEU A 78 0.26 4.62 12.44
N ARG A 79 0.71 4.22 13.63
CA ARG A 79 2.12 4.23 14.07
C ARG A 79 2.55 2.85 14.53
N ARG A 80 3.85 2.62 14.71
CA ARG A 80 4.46 1.35 15.15
C ARG A 80 3.80 0.74 16.39
N LYS A 81 3.35 1.55 17.35
CA LYS A 81 2.58 1.06 18.52
C LYS A 81 1.28 0.30 18.20
N HIS A 82 0.76 0.38 16.97
CA HIS A 82 -0.45 -0.34 16.54
C HIS A 82 -0.15 -1.62 15.74
N THR A 83 1.10 -2.07 15.72
CA THR A 83 1.58 -3.25 14.98
C THR A 83 0.70 -4.48 15.20
N CYS A 84 0.27 -4.74 16.44
CA CYS A 84 -0.56 -5.89 16.75
C CYS A 84 -1.92 -5.87 16.00
N HIS A 85 -2.52 -4.70 15.82
CA HIS A 85 -3.77 -4.53 15.08
C HIS A 85 -3.54 -4.70 13.59
N VAL A 86 -2.53 -4.04 13.03
CA VAL A 86 -2.21 -4.12 11.60
C VAL A 86 -1.83 -5.55 11.20
N ASN A 87 -1.01 -6.24 12.00
CA ASN A 87 -0.67 -7.64 11.76
C ASN A 87 -1.92 -8.55 11.73
N ARG A 88 -2.92 -8.28 12.58
CA ARG A 88 -4.20 -9.00 12.53
C ARG A 88 -4.97 -8.72 11.24
N TRP A 89 -4.93 -7.49 10.73
CA TRP A 89 -5.60 -7.13 9.47
C TRP A 89 -4.89 -7.72 8.26
N VAL A 90 -3.56 -7.78 8.26
CA VAL A 90 -2.76 -8.44 7.24
C VAL A 90 -3.10 -9.93 7.18
N ARG A 91 -3.18 -10.61 8.33
CA ARG A 91 -3.66 -12.00 8.40
C ARG A 91 -5.09 -12.17 7.90
N PHE A 92 -5.98 -11.22 8.23
CA PHE A 92 -7.36 -11.21 7.70
C PHE A 92 -7.38 -11.08 6.16
N CYS A 93 -6.51 -10.24 5.58
CA CYS A 93 -6.40 -10.09 4.13
C CYS A 93 -5.95 -11.40 3.46
N ALA A 94 -4.94 -12.07 4.05
CA ALA A 94 -4.47 -13.37 3.56
C ALA A 94 -5.59 -14.42 3.62
N ALA A 95 -6.27 -14.54 4.76
CA ALA A 95 -7.37 -15.49 4.96
C ALA A 95 -8.58 -15.20 4.04
N SER A 96 -8.86 -13.94 3.74
CA SER A 96 -9.93 -13.54 2.81
C SER A 96 -9.52 -13.57 1.33
N ARG A 97 -8.28 -13.97 1.03
CA ARG A 97 -7.72 -13.98 -0.33
C ARG A 97 -7.86 -12.62 -1.03
N ALA A 98 -7.60 -11.55 -0.29
CA ALA A 98 -7.80 -10.18 -0.74
C ALA A 98 -6.96 -9.83 -1.98
N ARG A 99 -7.60 -9.50 -3.10
CA ARG A 99 -6.87 -9.23 -4.37
C ARG A 99 -6.25 -7.84 -4.44
N HIS A 100 -6.89 -6.85 -3.84
CA HIS A 100 -6.47 -5.45 -3.87
C HIS A 100 -6.34 -4.92 -2.44
N ILE A 101 -5.11 -4.73 -1.99
CA ILE A 101 -4.80 -4.32 -0.61
C ILE A 101 -4.24 -2.90 -0.63
N THR A 102 -4.77 -2.05 0.25
CA THR A 102 -4.29 -0.69 0.48
C THR A 102 -4.13 -0.49 1.98
N LEU A 103 -2.90 -0.30 2.42
CA LEU A 103 -2.56 0.09 3.79
C LEU A 103 -1.82 1.43 3.71
N ASP A 104 -2.55 2.51 3.94
CA ASP A 104 -2.02 3.87 3.88
C ASP A 104 -2.09 4.51 5.27
N PHE A 105 -0.94 4.58 5.91
CA PHE A 105 -0.80 5.13 7.25
C PHE A 105 -0.24 6.54 7.25
N THR A 106 -0.36 7.25 6.13
CA THR A 106 0.09 8.63 6.03
C THR A 106 -0.68 9.50 7.03
N PRO A 107 0.01 10.20 7.95
CA PRO A 107 -0.64 11.12 8.88
C PRO A 107 -1.29 12.28 8.11
N GLY A 108 -2.37 12.84 8.67
CA GLY A 108 -2.94 14.08 8.12
C GLY A 108 -1.98 15.26 8.33
N ALA A 109 -2.19 16.37 7.61
CA ALA A 109 -1.31 17.55 7.62
C ALA A 109 -0.86 18.02 9.02
N LYS A 110 -1.77 17.96 10.01
CA LYS A 110 -1.49 18.36 11.41
C LYS A 110 -0.54 17.44 12.17
N ASP A 111 -0.32 16.22 11.67
CA ASP A 111 0.46 15.15 12.33
C ASP A 111 1.79 14.84 11.58
N ILE A 112 2.10 15.59 10.52
CA ILE A 112 3.29 15.37 9.67
C ILE A 112 4.59 15.65 10.43
N ALA A 113 4.58 16.65 11.31
CA ALA A 113 5.75 17.07 12.11
C ALA A 113 6.18 16.06 13.19
N CYS A 114 5.44 14.97 13.42
CA CYS A 114 5.56 14.16 14.63
C CYS A 114 5.95 12.69 14.38
N GLY A 115 6.70 12.37 13.32
CA GLY A 115 7.08 10.98 13.07
C GLY A 115 8.50 10.83 12.55
N LEU A 116 9.38 10.33 13.41
CA LEU A 116 10.66 9.77 12.98
C LEU A 116 10.42 8.49 12.16
N ALA A 117 11.40 8.03 11.38
CA ALA A 117 11.30 6.76 10.66
C ALA A 117 10.94 5.59 11.59
N ASP A 118 11.41 5.68 12.84
CA ASP A 118 11.13 4.75 13.93
C ASP A 118 9.66 4.71 14.36
N ASP A 119 8.79 5.60 13.90
CA ASP A 119 7.36 5.54 14.24
C ASP A 119 6.51 4.79 13.20
N LYS A 120 7.09 4.36 12.07
CA LYS A 120 6.36 3.69 11.01
C LYS A 120 6.11 2.22 11.34
N TYR A 121 4.97 1.71 10.88
CA TYR A 121 4.68 0.28 10.95
C TYR A 121 5.62 -0.48 10.01
N ILE A 122 6.19 -1.59 10.49
CA ILE A 122 7.03 -2.45 9.68
C ILE A 122 6.14 -3.48 9.00
N PHE A 123 6.02 -3.39 7.67
CA PHE A 123 5.18 -4.29 6.91
C PHE A 123 5.92 -5.61 6.68
N PRO A 124 5.34 -6.75 7.08
CA PRO A 124 5.95 -8.06 6.87
C PRO A 124 5.81 -8.43 5.39
N LEU A 125 6.93 -8.61 4.68
CA LEU A 125 6.91 -9.15 3.32
C LEU A 125 6.76 -10.69 3.30
N HIS A 126 6.98 -11.34 4.45
CA HIS A 126 6.86 -12.79 4.67
C HIS A 126 5.50 -13.25 5.22
N VAL A 127 4.37 -12.72 4.78
CA VAL A 127 3.04 -13.14 5.30
C VAL A 127 2.69 -14.61 4.95
N SER A 128 3.62 -15.35 4.33
CA SER A 128 3.37 -16.54 3.52
C SER A 128 3.94 -17.85 4.07
N ASN A 129 4.25 -17.96 5.37
CA ASN A 129 4.82 -19.20 5.94
C ASN A 129 3.77 -20.21 6.44
N GLY A 130 2.47 -19.98 6.17
CA GLY A 130 1.43 -20.99 6.35
C GLY A 130 1.10 -21.71 5.03
N PRO A 131 0.75 -23.01 5.05
CA PRO A 131 0.52 -23.82 3.84
C PRO A 131 -0.54 -23.26 2.87
N ASP A 132 -1.48 -22.42 3.35
CA ASP A 132 -2.54 -21.79 2.53
C ASP A 132 -2.36 -20.27 2.32
N SER A 133 -1.24 -19.70 2.75
CA SER A 133 -1.07 -18.24 2.91
C SER A 133 -0.33 -17.53 1.76
N SER A 134 -0.16 -18.21 0.63
CA SER A 134 0.56 -17.66 -0.52
C SER A 134 -0.09 -16.35 -1.05
N PRO A 135 0.67 -15.24 -1.21
CA PRO A 135 0.15 -13.96 -1.70
C PRO A 135 -0.11 -13.96 -3.21
N VAL A 136 -0.03 -15.13 -3.87
CA VAL A 136 -0.30 -15.36 -5.29
C VAL A 136 -1.65 -14.79 -5.75
N HIS A 137 -2.62 -14.58 -4.86
CA HIS A 137 -3.91 -13.97 -5.23
C HIS A 137 -3.89 -12.43 -5.31
N ILE A 138 -2.86 -11.78 -4.76
CA ILE A 138 -2.76 -10.32 -4.69
C ILE A 138 -2.38 -9.78 -6.06
N LYS A 139 -3.25 -8.93 -6.62
CA LYS A 139 -3.06 -8.24 -7.89
C LYS A 139 -2.63 -6.80 -7.72
N SER A 140 -3.00 -6.16 -6.60
CA SER A 140 -2.60 -4.78 -6.32
C SER A 140 -2.26 -4.58 -4.85
N LEU A 141 -1.12 -3.94 -4.61
CA LEU A 141 -0.62 -3.60 -3.29
C LEU A 141 -0.25 -2.11 -3.25
N HIS A 142 -0.89 -1.38 -2.34
CA HIS A 142 -0.55 -0.01 -2.01
C HIS A 142 -0.12 0.07 -0.54
N LEU A 143 1.10 0.55 -0.33
CA LEU A 143 1.68 0.76 0.99
C LEU A 143 2.04 2.24 1.15
N GLY A 144 1.44 2.88 2.15
CA GLY A 144 1.66 4.29 2.49
C GLY A 144 2.20 4.41 3.91
N TYR A 145 3.33 5.12 4.07
CA TYR A 145 3.91 5.46 5.37
C TYR A 145 4.25 4.22 6.24
N VAL A 146 4.98 3.27 5.65
CA VAL A 146 5.46 2.04 6.30
C VAL A 146 6.97 1.89 6.20
N CYS A 147 7.53 0.97 6.98
CA CYS A 147 8.88 0.45 6.84
C CYS A 147 8.85 -0.93 6.16
N LEU A 148 9.85 -1.22 5.32
CA LEU A 148 10.09 -2.54 4.75
C LEU A 148 11.45 -3.06 5.20
N TYR A 149 11.54 -4.35 5.54
CA TYR A 149 12.84 -5.01 5.68
C TYR A 149 13.41 -5.30 4.30
N THR A 150 14.71 -5.12 4.20
CA THR A 150 15.42 -5.09 2.95
C THR A 150 15.82 -6.48 2.46
N THR A 151 15.97 -7.46 3.36
CA THR A 151 16.42 -8.83 3.06
C THR A 151 15.43 -9.67 2.25
N THR A 152 14.23 -9.15 1.97
CA THR A 152 13.09 -9.92 1.50
C THR A 152 12.41 -9.12 0.41
N GLY A 153 12.72 -9.38 -0.86
CA GLY A 153 12.09 -8.69 -1.98
C GLY A 153 10.57 -8.94 -2.05
N PHE A 154 9.93 -8.46 -3.11
CA PHE A 154 8.53 -8.75 -3.42
C PHE A 154 8.32 -10.13 -4.05
N ASN A 155 9.26 -11.06 -3.87
CA ASN A 155 9.28 -12.38 -4.53
C ASN A 155 7.97 -13.17 -4.27
N ALA A 156 7.40 -13.04 -3.07
CA ALA A 156 6.15 -13.72 -2.73
C ALA A 156 4.90 -13.22 -3.51
N PHE A 157 5.02 -12.16 -4.33
CA PHE A 157 3.91 -11.51 -5.03
C PHE A 157 3.93 -11.75 -6.56
N ALA A 158 4.08 -13.00 -7.01
CA ALA A 158 4.23 -13.37 -8.42
C ALA A 158 3.14 -12.81 -9.38
N ASN A 159 1.90 -12.63 -8.92
CA ASN A 159 0.77 -12.13 -9.73
C ASN A 159 0.49 -10.63 -9.55
N LEU A 160 1.40 -9.90 -8.90
CA LEU A 160 1.21 -8.48 -8.63
C LEU A 160 1.27 -7.68 -9.93
N LYS A 161 0.15 -7.06 -10.29
CA LYS A 161 0.03 -6.17 -11.45
C LYS A 161 0.29 -4.72 -11.10
N LYS A 162 -0.03 -4.29 -9.88
CA LYS A 162 0.12 -2.90 -9.45
C LYS A 162 0.77 -2.78 -8.08
N LEU A 163 1.93 -2.14 -8.05
CA LEU A 163 2.63 -1.79 -6.83
C LEU A 163 2.65 -0.27 -6.66
N THR A 164 2.28 0.20 -5.47
CA THR A 164 2.41 1.61 -5.10
C THR A 164 3.05 1.74 -3.73
N LEU A 165 4.19 2.41 -3.67
CA LEU A 165 4.94 2.72 -2.46
C LEU A 165 4.91 4.22 -2.26
N HIS A 166 4.35 4.68 -1.14
CA HIS A 166 4.26 6.09 -0.78
C HIS A 166 4.86 6.33 0.61
N LYS A 167 5.79 7.27 0.74
CA LYS A 167 6.45 7.59 2.03
C LYS A 167 7.04 6.35 2.74
N VAL A 168 7.54 5.39 1.97
CA VAL A 168 8.12 4.14 2.50
C VAL A 168 9.57 4.36 2.91
N SER A 169 9.92 3.84 4.08
CA SER A 169 11.30 3.70 4.56
C SER A 169 11.72 2.24 4.42
N PHE A 170 13.01 2.00 4.24
CA PHE A 170 13.58 0.66 4.22
C PHE A 170 14.59 0.54 5.37
N LEU A 171 14.61 -0.62 6.02
CA LEU A 171 15.41 -0.89 7.21
C LEU A 171 16.54 -1.88 6.88
N GLY A 172 17.77 -1.59 7.29
CA GLY A 172 18.96 -2.42 7.06
C GLY A 172 19.87 -1.88 5.95
N ASP A 173 21.03 -2.52 5.76
CA ASP A 173 22.13 -2.05 4.91
C ASP A 173 21.97 -2.44 3.43
N ILE A 174 20.90 -1.97 2.79
CA ILE A 174 20.65 -2.29 1.39
C ILE A 174 20.79 -1.11 0.45
N GLN A 175 21.53 -1.38 -0.62
CA GLN A 175 21.76 -0.49 -1.76
C GLN A 175 20.81 -0.78 -2.94
N HIS A 176 19.93 -1.78 -2.84
CA HIS A 176 19.09 -2.25 -3.96
C HIS A 176 17.67 -2.63 -3.55
N LEU A 177 16.65 -2.00 -4.14
CA LEU A 177 15.29 -2.52 -4.14
C LEU A 177 15.14 -3.47 -5.32
N LEU A 178 15.25 -4.77 -5.04
CA LEU A 178 15.05 -5.79 -6.06
C LEU A 178 13.56 -6.01 -6.30
N LEU A 179 13.18 -6.12 -7.56
CA LEU A 179 11.87 -6.61 -8.00
C LEU A 179 11.97 -8.01 -8.68
N PRO A 180 12.57 -9.05 -8.06
CA PRO A 180 12.60 -10.36 -8.67
C PRO A 180 11.18 -10.94 -8.65
N GLU A 181 10.80 -11.65 -9.71
CA GLU A 181 9.55 -12.42 -9.82
C GLU A 181 8.24 -11.62 -10.03
N CYS A 182 8.27 -10.29 -10.05
CA CYS A 182 7.11 -9.46 -10.43
C CYS A 182 6.86 -9.42 -11.95
N THR A 183 6.87 -10.58 -12.63
CA THR A 183 6.70 -10.68 -14.09
C THR A 183 5.33 -10.20 -14.59
N ALA A 184 4.34 -10.19 -13.71
CA ALA A 184 2.99 -9.69 -13.98
C ALA A 184 2.84 -8.17 -13.81
N LEU A 185 3.88 -7.45 -13.39
CA LEU A 185 3.78 -6.05 -13.01
C LEU A 185 3.51 -5.14 -14.21
N GLU A 186 2.40 -4.41 -14.15
CA GLU A 186 1.91 -3.49 -15.17
C GLU A 186 2.08 -2.02 -14.74
N TRP A 187 2.04 -1.75 -13.44
CA TRP A 187 2.07 -0.42 -12.85
C TRP A 187 2.99 -0.36 -11.64
N LEU A 188 4.01 0.50 -11.70
CA LEU A 188 4.90 0.81 -10.59
C LEU A 188 4.87 2.30 -10.26
N SER A 189 4.54 2.64 -9.02
CA SER A 189 4.60 4.02 -8.53
C SER A 189 5.33 4.07 -7.20
N ILE A 190 6.41 4.84 -7.15
CA ILE A 190 7.22 5.07 -5.95
C ILE A 190 7.25 6.57 -5.71
N SER A 191 6.82 6.98 -4.51
CA SER A 191 6.71 8.39 -4.18
C SER A 191 7.14 8.71 -2.75
N CYS A 192 7.88 9.81 -2.57
CA CYS A 192 8.32 10.30 -1.27
C CYS A 192 9.13 9.27 -0.45
N CYS A 193 9.83 8.34 -1.10
CA CYS A 193 10.63 7.31 -0.44
C CYS A 193 12.07 7.82 -0.23
N SER A 194 12.64 7.58 0.96
CA SER A 194 13.95 8.10 1.33
C SER A 194 14.89 6.99 1.78
N LEU A 195 15.92 6.69 0.96
CA LEU A 195 17.17 6.08 1.39
C LEU A 195 18.33 6.51 0.49
N PRO A 196 19.29 7.28 1.02
CA PRO A 196 20.54 7.53 0.33
C PRO A 196 21.21 6.20 0.00
N GLY A 197 21.47 5.93 -1.29
CA GLY A 197 22.14 4.72 -1.73
C GLY A 197 21.23 3.63 -2.30
N LEU A 198 19.90 3.74 -2.16
CA LEU A 198 18.98 2.78 -2.76
C LEU A 198 18.98 2.93 -4.29
N THR A 199 19.28 1.84 -4.97
CA THR A 199 19.12 1.70 -6.41
C THR A 199 17.89 0.84 -6.69
N LEU A 200 17.14 1.16 -7.73
CA LEU A 200 15.99 0.38 -8.14
C LEU A 200 16.44 -0.55 -9.25
N THR A 201 16.41 -1.88 -9.03
CA THR A 201 16.95 -2.85 -9.98
C THR A 201 15.99 -4.02 -10.23
N SER A 202 16.04 -4.57 -11.45
CA SER A 202 15.31 -5.78 -11.83
C SER A 202 16.27 -6.85 -12.36
N CYS A 203 16.13 -8.10 -11.89
CA CYS A 203 16.93 -9.22 -12.38
C CYS A 203 16.49 -9.76 -13.76
N GLN A 204 15.31 -9.34 -14.23
CA GLN A 204 14.70 -9.80 -15.49
C GLN A 204 13.93 -8.64 -16.14
N PRO A 205 13.73 -8.65 -17.47
CA PRO A 205 12.96 -7.62 -18.15
C PRO A 205 11.50 -7.57 -17.67
N LEU A 206 11.05 -6.40 -17.24
CA LEU A 206 9.68 -6.12 -16.82
C LEU A 206 8.78 -5.90 -18.04
N ARG A 207 8.56 -6.96 -18.82
CA ARG A 207 7.87 -6.90 -20.13
C ARG A 207 6.43 -6.42 -20.09
N ARG A 208 5.75 -6.53 -18.94
CA ARG A 208 4.36 -6.09 -18.79
C ARG A 208 4.25 -4.68 -18.21
N LEU A 209 5.36 -4.06 -17.81
CA LEU A 209 5.32 -2.76 -17.17
C LEU A 209 5.02 -1.69 -18.23
N HIS A 210 3.88 -1.02 -18.06
CA HIS A 210 3.42 0.04 -18.97
C HIS A 210 3.54 1.42 -18.33
N TYR A 211 3.46 1.50 -16.99
CA TYR A 211 3.53 2.74 -16.25
C TYR A 211 4.60 2.71 -15.15
N LEU A 212 5.48 3.70 -15.17
CA LEU A 212 6.49 3.93 -14.14
C LEU A 212 6.40 5.37 -13.63
N CYS A 213 6.21 5.53 -12.33
CA CYS A 213 6.20 6.83 -11.65
C CYS A 213 7.22 6.88 -10.52
N LEU A 214 8.08 7.89 -10.55
CA LEU A 214 9.11 8.15 -9.56
C LEU A 214 9.04 9.62 -9.13
N HIS A 215 8.41 9.89 -7.98
CA HIS A 215 8.21 11.24 -7.47
C HIS A 215 8.87 11.45 -6.11
N TYR A 216 9.64 12.51 -5.94
CA TYR A 216 10.22 12.94 -4.65
C TYR A 216 10.97 11.82 -3.89
N CYS A 217 11.63 10.93 -4.61
CA CYS A 217 12.43 9.82 -4.11
C CYS A 217 13.91 10.20 -4.03
N TYR A 218 14.58 9.76 -2.98
CA TYR A 218 16.04 9.81 -2.88
C TYR A 218 16.59 8.46 -3.33
N LEU A 219 16.88 8.33 -4.63
CA LEU A 219 17.47 7.14 -5.23
C LEU A 219 18.88 7.46 -5.75
N LYS A 220 19.78 6.47 -5.73
CA LYS A 220 21.13 6.60 -6.30
C LYS A 220 21.13 6.35 -7.81
N LYS A 221 20.38 5.35 -8.27
CA LYS A 221 20.27 4.93 -9.68
C LYS A 221 18.96 4.17 -9.90
N VAL A 222 18.43 4.23 -11.11
CA VAL A 222 17.39 3.31 -11.59
C VAL A 222 17.99 2.45 -12.70
N ASP A 223 17.81 1.14 -12.63
CA ASP A 223 18.28 0.17 -13.62
C ASP A 223 17.19 -0.89 -13.84
N LEU A 224 16.29 -0.60 -14.76
CA LEU A 224 15.14 -1.44 -15.05
C LEU A 224 15.12 -1.75 -16.54
N GLU A 225 14.93 -2.99 -16.93
CA GLU A 225 14.74 -3.32 -18.34
C GLU A 225 13.24 -3.35 -18.65
N THR A 226 12.73 -2.29 -19.27
CA THR A 226 11.27 -2.06 -19.44
C THR A 226 10.89 -1.88 -20.93
N PRO A 227 10.89 -2.97 -21.74
CA PRO A 227 10.77 -2.86 -23.20
C PRO A 227 9.40 -2.40 -23.72
N ASN A 228 8.36 -2.44 -22.89
CA ASN A 228 6.99 -2.03 -23.26
C ASN A 228 6.47 -0.87 -22.40
N LEU A 229 7.36 -0.06 -21.85
CA LEU A 229 6.99 1.11 -21.06
C LEU A 229 6.34 2.15 -21.97
N THR A 230 5.11 2.56 -21.65
CA THR A 230 4.36 3.54 -22.45
C THR A 230 4.30 4.91 -21.79
N SER A 231 4.32 4.96 -20.45
CA SER A 231 4.21 6.19 -19.67
C SER A 231 5.26 6.22 -18.55
N PHE A 232 6.00 7.33 -18.49
CA PHE A 232 7.04 7.56 -17.51
C PHE A 232 6.90 8.94 -16.86
N ASP A 233 6.57 8.95 -15.56
CA ASP A 233 6.44 10.17 -14.77
C ASP A 233 7.61 10.30 -13.79
N PHE A 234 8.41 11.35 -13.94
CA PHE A 234 9.59 11.60 -13.14
C PHE A 234 9.58 13.03 -12.58
N ILE A 235 9.45 13.13 -11.26
CA ILE A 235 9.54 14.41 -10.53
C ILE A 235 10.54 14.22 -9.41
N ASN A 236 11.82 14.45 -9.68
CA ASN A 236 12.90 14.04 -8.79
C ASN A 236 14.16 14.88 -9.00
N ARG A 237 15.10 14.82 -8.06
CA ARG A 237 16.46 15.30 -8.34
C ARG A 237 17.04 14.49 -9.51
N PRO A 238 17.96 15.07 -10.32
CA PRO A 238 18.62 14.30 -11.37
C PRO A 238 19.27 13.03 -10.81
N ILE A 239 18.89 11.87 -11.35
CA ILE A 239 19.48 10.56 -11.02
C ILE A 239 19.80 9.82 -12.31
N PRO A 240 20.88 9.01 -12.36
CA PRO A 240 21.12 8.12 -13.47
C PRO A 240 19.98 7.09 -13.58
N PHE A 241 19.43 6.91 -14.78
CA PHE A 241 18.48 5.85 -15.08
C PHE A 241 18.86 5.10 -16.36
N ALA A 242 18.77 3.78 -16.32
CA ALA A 242 18.81 2.90 -17.48
C ALA A 242 17.46 2.17 -17.54
N LEU A 243 16.70 2.37 -18.62
CA LEU A 243 15.34 1.81 -18.80
C LEU A 243 15.29 0.70 -19.88
N GLY A 244 16.46 0.24 -20.35
CA GLY A 244 16.61 -0.56 -21.57
C GLY A 244 16.28 0.23 -22.84
N GLU A 245 16.38 -0.41 -24.01
CA GLU A 245 15.89 0.14 -25.28
C GLU A 245 14.35 0.15 -25.30
N SER A 246 13.74 1.10 -24.58
CA SER A 246 12.29 1.26 -24.58
C SER A 246 11.83 2.05 -25.81
N LEU A 247 11.59 1.35 -26.92
CA LEU A 247 11.15 1.93 -28.20
C LEU A 247 9.69 2.42 -28.21
N LYS A 248 8.96 2.30 -27.09
CA LYS A 248 7.49 2.49 -27.02
C LYS A 248 7.01 3.55 -26.04
N VAL A 249 7.91 4.35 -25.44
CA VAL A 249 7.48 5.42 -24.53
C VAL A 249 6.70 6.47 -25.33
N MET A 250 5.40 6.57 -25.06
CA MET A 250 4.51 7.54 -25.70
C MET A 250 4.44 8.84 -24.91
N GLU A 251 4.57 8.77 -23.59
CA GLU A 251 4.48 9.92 -22.69
C GLU A 251 5.60 9.90 -21.66
N ALA A 252 6.39 10.97 -21.61
CA ALA A 252 7.46 11.17 -20.63
C ALA A 252 7.34 12.55 -19.96
N ASN A 253 6.94 12.57 -18.69
CA ASN A 253 6.81 13.80 -17.91
C ASN A 253 7.99 13.94 -16.96
N ILE A 254 9.04 14.66 -17.38
CA ILE A 254 10.28 14.81 -16.61
C ILE A 254 10.36 16.23 -16.04
N LYS A 255 10.29 16.35 -14.71
CA LYS A 255 10.43 17.61 -13.97
C LYS A 255 11.57 17.48 -12.95
N PRO A 256 12.81 17.81 -13.34
CA PRO A 256 13.93 17.74 -12.41
C PRO A 256 13.79 18.79 -11.31
N LEU A 257 14.02 18.39 -10.06
CA LEU A 257 14.03 19.29 -8.90
C LEU A 257 15.40 19.99 -8.80
N VAL A 258 15.38 21.31 -8.65
CA VAL A 258 16.58 22.15 -8.52
C VAL A 258 17.30 21.84 -7.20
N ARG A 259 18.64 21.86 -7.20
CA ARG A 259 19.44 21.76 -5.97
C ARG A 259 18.99 22.83 -4.98
N GLY A 260 18.60 22.42 -3.77
CA GLY A 260 18.20 23.33 -2.70
C GLY A 260 16.69 23.42 -2.45
N THR A 261 15.82 22.83 -3.28
CA THR A 261 14.41 22.72 -2.91
C THR A 261 14.26 21.73 -1.74
N PRO A 262 13.83 22.17 -0.54
CA PRO A 262 13.45 21.25 0.51
C PRO A 262 12.26 20.43 0.00
N TYR A 263 12.28 19.13 0.30
CA TYR A 263 11.08 18.32 0.18
C TYR A 263 10.18 18.77 1.31
N ASN A 264 9.38 19.81 1.08
CA ASN A 264 8.34 20.20 2.01
C ASN A 264 7.34 19.04 2.06
N LEU A 265 7.54 18.18 3.06
CA LEU A 265 6.89 16.88 3.29
C LEU A 265 5.73 16.98 4.26
#